data_AF-A0A1G9T7W0-F1
#
_entry.id   AF-A0A1G9T7W0-F1
#
_cell.length_a   1.000
_cell.length_b   1.000
_cell.length_c   1.000
_cell.angle_alpha   90.00
_cell.angle_beta   90.00
_cell.angle_gamma   90.00
#
_symmetry.space_group_name_H-M   'P 1'
#
loop_
_entity.id
_entity.type
_entity.pdbx_description
1 polymer ?
#
loop_
_entity_poly.entity_id
_entity_poly.type
_entity_poly.pdbx_seq_one_letter_code
_entity_poly.pdbx_strand_id
1 'polypeptide(L)' 'MKTFASIEEAFQWWLENIYPSLPPDVKKGKPVSAWRDYKHGGGVSEKRMKEILTEFGPFEIQTIITYKT' A
#
# COMPACT_ATOMS: atom_id res chain seq x y z
N MET A 1 16.20 -6.04 3.35
CA MET A 1 14.88 -6.60 3.00
C MET A 1 13.95 -6.27 4.17
N LYS A 2 12.79 -5.66 3.90
CA LYS A 2 11.81 -5.27 4.93
C LYS A 2 10.53 -6.08 4.71
N THR A 3 10.02 -6.70 5.75
CA THR A 3 8.76 -7.44 5.75
C THR A 3 7.77 -6.71 6.63
N PHE A 4 6.49 -6.84 6.31
CA PHE A 4 5.38 -6.22 7.05
C PHE A 4 4.45 -7.33 7.55
N ALA A 5 3.81 -7.10 8.70
CA ALA A 5 2.89 -8.07 9.29
C ALA A 5 1.52 -8.05 8.60
N SER A 6 1.17 -6.95 7.93
CA SER A 6 -0.07 -6.79 7.18
C SER A 6 0.09 -5.90 5.94
N ILE A 7 -0.90 -5.94 5.05
CA ILE A 7 -0.97 -5.04 3.90
C ILE A 7 -1.13 -3.59 4.33
N GLU A 8 -1.90 -3.34 5.38
CA GLU A 8 -2.13 -2.00 5.90
C GLU A 8 -0.82 -1.36 6.41
N GLU A 9 0.00 -2.11 7.14
CA GLU A 9 1.30 -1.65 7.62
C GLU A 9 2.25 -1.33 6.45
N ALA A 10 2.29 -2.21 5.44
CA ALA A 10 3.06 -1.97 4.22
C ALA A 10 2.57 -0.73 3.47
N PHE A 11 1.24 -0.54 3.40
CA PHE A 11 0.61 0.58 2.72
C PHE A 11 0.89 1.91 3.43
N GLN A 12 0.78 1.94 4.76
CA GLN A 12 1.14 3.12 5.54
C GLN A 12 2.61 3.50 5.33
N TRP A 13 3.52 2.52 5.42
CA TRP A 13 4.94 2.76 5.18
C TRP A 13 5.19 3.29 3.77
N TRP A 14 4.52 2.74 2.76
CA TRP A 14 4.61 3.22 1.38
C TRP A 14 4.13 4.68 1.26
N LEU A 15 3.02 5.06 1.89
CA LEU A 15 2.50 6.44 1.89
C LEU A 15 3.48 7.44 2.51
N GLU A 16 4.28 7.01 3.49
CA GLU A 16 5.23 7.85 4.21
C GLU A 16 6.60 7.93 3.52
N ASN A 17 7.04 6.85 2.86
CA ASN A 17 8.42 6.71 2.38
C ASN A 17 8.55 6.76 0.84
N ILE A 18 7.57 6.22 0.11
CA ILE A 18 7.63 6.07 -1.35
C ILE A 18 6.69 7.05 -2.03
N TYR A 19 5.44 7.14 -1.59
CA TYR A 19 4.46 8.05 -2.19
C TYR A 19 4.95 9.50 -2.31
N PRO A 20 5.64 10.11 -1.31
CA PRO A 20 6.14 11.48 -1.43
C PRO A 20 7.23 11.64 -2.49
N SER A 21 8.01 10.59 -2.79
CA SER A 21 9.07 10.61 -3.80
C SER A 21 8.59 10.25 -5.20
N LEU A 22 7.35 9.75 -5.36
CA LEU A 22 6.77 9.49 -6.68
C LEU A 22 6.68 10.77 -7.53
N PRO A 23 6.92 10.68 -8.84
CA PRO A 23 6.85 11.83 -9.72
C PRO A 23 5.38 12.25 -9.95
N PRO A 24 5.12 13.54 -10.27
CA PRO A 24 3.76 14.10 -10.30
C PRO A 24 2.80 13.47 -11.33
N ASP A 25 3.35 12.89 -12.39
CA ASP A 25 2.65 12.11 -13.42
C ASP A 25 2.06 10.80 -12.86
N VAL A 26 2.76 10.16 -11.91
CA VAL A 26 2.34 8.93 -11.23
C VAL A 26 1.41 9.22 -10.04
N LYS A 27 1.51 10.40 -9.42
CA LYS A 27 0.63 10.87 -8.33
C LYS A 27 -0.77 11.29 -8.81
N LYS A 28 -1.38 10.50 -9.70
CA LYS A 28 -2.71 10.75 -10.28
C LYS A 28 -3.56 9.49 -10.21
N GLY A 29 -4.88 9.65 -10.11
CA GLY A 29 -5.79 8.51 -10.07
C GLY A 29 -5.71 7.71 -8.76
N LYS A 30 -5.35 6.41 -8.83
CA LYS A 30 -5.45 5.49 -7.68
C LYS A 30 -4.55 5.88 -6.49
N PRO A 31 -3.26 6.25 -6.66
CA PRO A 31 -2.38 6.65 -5.56
C PRO A 31 -2.90 7.85 -4.77
N VAL A 32 -3.27 8.94 -5.46
CA VAL A 32 -3.68 10.19 -4.81
C VAL A 32 -5.05 10.07 -4.15
N SER A 33 -5.97 9.34 -4.78
CA SER A 33 -7.28 9.08 -4.19
C SER A 33 -7.16 8.19 -2.95
N ALA A 34 -6.33 7.15 -2.98
CA ALA A 34 -6.13 6.29 -1.81
C ALA A 34 -5.38 7.01 -0.69
N TRP A 35 -4.38 7.85 -1.00
CA TRP A 35 -3.73 8.71 -0.01
C TRP A 35 -4.74 9.64 0.67
N ARG A 36 -5.62 10.28 -0.11
CA ARG A 36 -6.67 11.17 0.40
C ARG A 36 -7.65 10.40 1.28
N ASP A 37 -8.18 9.28 0.78
CA ASP A 37 -9.14 8.45 1.51
C ASP A 37 -8.51 8.02 2.85
N TYR A 38 -7.28 7.48 2.83
CA TYR A 38 -6.56 7.04 4.03
C TYR A 38 -6.30 8.19 5.03
N LYS A 39 -5.90 9.39 4.55
CA LYS A 39 -5.63 10.55 5.42
C LYS A 39 -6.87 11.19 6.02
N HIS A 40 -8.01 11.14 5.34
CA HIS A 40 -9.26 11.72 5.81
C HIS A 40 -10.14 10.73 6.60
N GLY A 41 -9.58 9.59 7.02
CA GLY A 41 -10.30 8.57 7.78
C GLY A 41 -11.29 7.76 6.93
N GLY A 42 -11.22 7.88 5.60
CA GLY A 42 -11.89 6.98 4.69
C GLY A 42 -11.19 5.63 4.66
N GLY A 43 -11.94 4.55 4.84
CA GLY A 43 -11.38 3.21 4.73
C GLY A 43 -10.89 2.93 3.30
N VAL A 44 -9.62 2.54 3.16
CA VAL A 44 -9.11 1.96 1.92
C VAL A 44 -9.20 0.45 2.08
N SER A 45 -9.82 -0.25 1.13
CA SER A 45 -9.89 -1.71 1.20
C SER A 45 -8.51 -2.33 1.00
N GLU A 46 -8.22 -3.45 1.68
CA GLU A 46 -6.96 -4.19 1.49
C GLU A 46 -6.71 -4.54 0.02
N LYS A 47 -7.75 -4.87 -0.75
CA LYS A 47 -7.63 -5.13 -2.19
C LYS A 47 -7.00 -3.94 -2.91
N ARG A 48 -7.49 -2.73 -2.65
CA ARG A 48 -6.98 -1.50 -3.27
C ARG A 48 -5.58 -1.17 -2.78
N MET A 49 -5.28 -1.42 -1.51
CA MET A 49 -3.91 -1.30 -0.99
C MET A 49 -2.95 -2.24 -1.71
N LYS A 50 -3.30 -3.53 -1.88
CA LYS A 50 -2.49 -4.51 -2.62
C LYS A 50 -2.25 -4.08 -4.06
N GLU A 51 -3.29 -3.65 -4.76
CA GLU A 51 -3.17 -3.14 -6.14
C GLU A 51 -2.16 -1.98 -6.20
N ILE A 52 -2.26 -1.01 -5.28
CA ILE A 52 -1.34 0.14 -5.28
C ILE A 52 0.10 -0.27 -4.97
N LEU A 53 0.30 -1.13 -3.97
CA LEU A 53 1.63 -1.61 -3.60
C LEU A 53 2.30 -2.38 -4.75
N THR A 54 1.52 -3.14 -5.53
CA THR A 54 2.02 -3.93 -6.66
C THR A 54 2.27 -3.07 -7.91
N GLU A 55 1.39 -2.10 -8.16
CA GLU A 55 1.41 -1.26 -9.38
C GLU A 55 2.38 -0.07 -9.25
N PHE A 56 2.53 0.49 -8.05
CA PHE A 56 3.29 1.73 -7.81
C PHE A 56 4.43 1.57 -6.79
N GLY A 57 4.74 0.34 -6.40
CA GLY A 57 5.83 0.05 -5.50
C GLY A 57 6.54 -1.26 -5.86
N PRO A 58 7.82 -1.42 -5.49
CA PRO A 58 8.54 -2.67 -5.68
C PRO A 58 8.21 -3.66 -4.54
N PHE A 59 6.93 -3.97 -4.34
CA PHE A 59 6.49 -4.90 -3.28
C PHE A 59 6.24 -6.28 -3.88
N GLU A 60 6.83 -7.29 -3.23
CA GLU A 60 6.43 -8.68 -3.42
C GLU A 60 5.46 -9.05 -2.29
N ILE A 61 4.26 -9.51 -2.66
CA ILE A 61 3.22 -9.88 -1.69
C ILE A 61 3.10 -11.40 -1.66
N GLN A 62 3.47 -12.01 -0.53
CA GLN A 62 3.33 -13.45 -0.29
C GLN A 62 2.23 -13.71 0.76
N THR A 63 1.36 -14.68 0.50
CA THR A 63 0.34 -15.12 1.48
C THR A 63 0.83 -16.36 2.21
N ILE A 64 0.99 -16.27 3.53
CA ILE A 64 1.42 -17.39 4.36
C ILE A 64 0.20 -17.97 5.08
N ILE A 65 -0.12 -19.24 4.80
CA ILE A 65 -1.22 -19.97 5.46
C ILE A 65 -0.59 -21.02 6.38
N THR A 66 -0.74 -20.85 7.69
CA THR A 66 -0.19 -21.77 8.70
C THR A 66 -1.32 -22.46 9.43
N TYR A 67 -1.40 -23.79 9.32
CA TYR A 67 -2.24 -24.62 10.17
C TYR A 67 -1.43 -25.03 11.41
N LYS A 68 -1.94 -24.74 12.61
CA LYS A 68 -1.32 -25.16 13.87
C LYS A 68 -2.20 -26.24 14.50
N THR A 69 -1.60 -27.41 14.74
CA THR A 69 -2.17 -28.55 15.48
C THR A 69 -1.99 -28.38 16.97
#